data_AF-A0A067STC4-F1
#
_entry.id   AF-A0A067STC4-F1
#
_cell.length_a   1.000
_cell.length_b   1.000
_cell.length_c   1.000
_cell.angle_alpha   90.00
_cell.angle_beta   90.00
_cell.angle_gamma   90.00
#
_symmetry.space_group_name_H-M   'P 1'
#
loop_
_entity.id
_entity.type
_entity.pdbx_description
1 polymer ?
#
loop_
_entity_poly.entity_id
_entity_poly.type
_entity_poly.pdbx_seq_one_letter_code
_entity_poly.pdbx_strand_id
1 'polypeptide(L)'
;MRFATFAAVAAIAVSGVASTPVDLALPPTFDINFVLGGFDLSAGNFYGSPIAPWKPGSKPGWYYGNNPNLFPDLPYLEGIICRILEFFPFLLQCPVKKPPPPPNDGYTQTFSNLTGATQADDFQTFGLVDTVADCKAMCNSVTGCNFANSYHDVNGKGGSTQLTCSLFTKCHDASTADNKGGQSQPDGSIDFIINSDGWCKNGVKVSDTDATST
;
A
#
# COMPACT_ATOMS: atom_id res chain seq x y z
N MET A 1 59.84 -49.96 18.40
CA MET A 1 58.70 -50.48 17.60
C MET A 1 57.53 -49.56 17.84
N ARG A 2 57.13 -48.77 16.83
CA ARG A 2 56.10 -47.73 16.94
C ARG A 2 54.76 -48.31 16.47
N PHE A 3 53.75 -48.29 17.33
CA PHE A 3 52.37 -48.67 17.02
C PHE A 3 51.67 -47.49 16.36
N ALA A 4 51.02 -47.72 15.21
CA ALA A 4 50.18 -46.73 14.54
C ALA A 4 48.70 -47.06 14.81
N THR A 5 48.02 -46.12 15.46
CA THR A 5 46.58 -46.14 15.72
C THR A 5 45.83 -45.61 14.50
N PHE A 6 44.88 -46.39 13.97
CA PHE A 6 43.94 -45.93 12.95
C PHE A 6 42.73 -45.28 13.65
N ALA A 7 42.44 -44.01 13.34
CA ALA A 7 41.19 -43.35 13.71
C ALA A 7 40.24 -43.34 12.50
N ALA A 8 39.07 -43.96 12.64
CA ALA A 8 38.01 -43.93 11.63
C ALA A 8 37.07 -42.73 11.91
N VAL A 9 36.91 -41.84 10.94
CA VAL A 9 35.96 -40.72 11.00
C VAL A 9 34.66 -41.17 10.37
N ALA A 10 33.58 -41.23 11.15
CA ALA A 10 32.23 -41.48 10.66
C ALA A 10 31.63 -40.15 10.14
N ALA A 11 31.31 -40.09 8.85
CA ALA A 11 30.63 -38.95 8.25
C ALA A 11 29.11 -39.07 8.46
N ILE A 12 28.51 -38.09 9.13
CA ILE A 12 27.07 -37.95 9.26
C ILE A 12 26.56 -37.27 7.99
N ALA A 13 25.86 -38.02 7.13
CA ALA A 13 25.17 -37.46 5.98
C ALA A 13 23.93 -36.69 6.45
N VAL A 14 24.00 -35.37 6.46
CA VAL A 14 22.85 -34.50 6.68
C VAL A 14 22.11 -34.38 5.34
N SER A 15 20.91 -34.97 5.24
CA SER A 15 20.00 -34.74 4.13
C SER A 15 19.49 -33.30 4.20
N GLY A 16 20.26 -32.38 3.63
CA GLY A 16 19.77 -31.05 3.31
C GLY A 16 18.73 -31.17 2.22
N VAL A 17 17.47 -30.84 2.52
CA VAL A 17 16.50 -30.48 1.49
C VAL A 17 17.00 -29.17 0.89
N ALA A 18 17.67 -29.25 -0.25
CA ALA A 18 17.93 -28.07 -1.06
C ALA A 18 16.58 -27.57 -1.56
N SER A 19 16.08 -26.49 -0.97
CA SER A 19 15.04 -25.70 -1.60
C SER A 19 15.62 -25.15 -2.90
N THR A 20 15.38 -25.83 -4.02
CA THR A 20 15.59 -25.21 -5.32
C THR A 20 14.66 -24.01 -5.37
N PRO A 21 15.16 -22.77 -5.54
CA PRO A 21 14.27 -21.69 -5.94
C PRO A 21 13.53 -22.19 -7.17
N VAL A 22 12.20 -22.14 -7.13
CA VAL A 22 11.42 -22.31 -8.34
C VAL A 22 11.76 -21.07 -9.16
N ASP A 23 12.72 -21.20 -10.07
CA ASP A 23 12.81 -20.33 -11.22
C ASP A 23 11.51 -20.55 -11.99
N LEU A 24 10.50 -19.74 -11.68
CA LEU A 24 9.41 -19.47 -12.60
C LEU A 24 10.08 -18.77 -13.78
N ALA A 25 10.68 -19.57 -14.68
CA ALA A 25 10.98 -19.17 -16.03
C ALA A 25 9.62 -18.94 -16.70
N LEU A 26 9.03 -17.79 -16.39
CA LEU A 26 7.78 -17.35 -16.95
C LEU A 26 8.02 -17.28 -18.46
N PRO A 27 7.19 -17.94 -19.28
CA PRO A 27 7.33 -17.84 -20.73
C PRO A 27 7.28 -16.36 -21.13
N PRO A 28 7.88 -15.96 -22.25
CA PRO A 28 7.88 -14.56 -22.73
C PRO A 28 6.48 -13.97 -23.00
N THR A 29 5.43 -14.74 -22.72
CA THR A 29 4.00 -14.39 -22.82
C THR A 29 3.28 -14.40 -21.47
N PHE A 30 4.00 -14.47 -20.34
CA PHE A 30 3.36 -14.34 -19.02
C PHE A 30 2.97 -12.89 -18.79
N ASP A 31 1.74 -12.58 -19.16
CA ASP A 31 1.11 -11.31 -18.86
C ASP A 31 0.64 -11.33 -17.40
N ILE A 32 1.39 -10.67 -16.53
CA ILE A 32 1.03 -10.54 -15.12
C ILE A 32 -0.30 -9.85 -14.93
N ASN A 33 -0.68 -8.93 -15.82
CA ASN A 33 -1.97 -8.26 -15.75
C ASN A 33 -3.07 -9.28 -15.99
N PHE A 34 -2.91 -10.20 -16.96
CA PHE A 34 -3.87 -11.30 -17.16
C PHE A 34 -4.07 -12.15 -15.90
N VAL A 35 -3.00 -12.45 -15.18
CA VAL A 35 -3.05 -13.24 -13.93
C VAL A 35 -3.66 -12.43 -12.77
N LEU A 36 -3.48 -11.12 -12.77
CA LEU A 36 -4.13 -10.18 -11.86
C LEU A 36 -5.50 -9.73 -12.38
N GLY A 37 -6.17 -10.45 -13.29
CA GLY A 37 -7.53 -10.13 -13.72
C GLY A 37 -7.65 -8.83 -14.56
N GLY A 38 -6.57 -8.40 -15.19
CA GLY A 38 -6.46 -7.18 -15.99
C GLY A 38 -5.90 -5.97 -15.24
N PHE A 39 -5.59 -6.11 -13.95
CA PHE A 39 -5.11 -4.98 -13.15
C PHE A 39 -3.59 -4.76 -13.31
N ASP A 40 -3.23 -3.53 -13.71
CA ASP A 40 -1.84 -3.06 -13.70
C ASP A 40 -1.54 -2.39 -12.35
N LEU A 41 -0.93 -3.17 -11.46
CA LEU A 41 -0.49 -2.76 -10.13
C LEU A 41 1.00 -2.37 -10.10
N SER A 42 1.56 -1.92 -11.22
CA SER A 42 2.92 -1.39 -11.26
C SER A 42 2.99 0.03 -10.70
N ALA A 43 4.17 0.43 -10.22
CA ALA A 43 4.42 1.82 -9.81
C ALA A 43 4.20 2.82 -10.97
N GLY A 44 4.46 2.39 -12.22
CA GLY A 44 4.26 3.22 -13.42
C GLY A 44 2.79 3.58 -13.68
N ASN A 45 1.86 2.75 -13.21
CA ASN A 45 0.42 3.00 -13.27
C ASN A 45 -0.15 3.46 -11.92
N PHE A 46 0.68 4.03 -11.03
CA PHE A 46 0.25 4.50 -9.71
C PHE A 46 -0.51 3.40 -8.95
N TYR A 47 -0.05 2.16 -9.10
CA TYR A 47 -0.65 0.96 -8.51
C TYR A 47 -2.15 0.82 -8.81
N GLY A 48 -2.58 1.11 -10.05
CA GLY A 48 -3.97 1.03 -10.49
C GLY A 48 -4.74 2.35 -10.42
N SER A 49 -4.12 3.43 -9.96
CA SER A 49 -4.76 4.73 -9.71
C SER A 49 -4.05 5.90 -10.41
N PRO A 50 -3.97 5.94 -11.76
CA PRO A 50 -3.19 6.92 -12.50
C PRO A 50 -3.70 8.37 -12.39
N ILE A 51 -4.94 8.57 -11.95
CA ILE A 51 -5.55 9.88 -11.75
C ILE A 51 -5.69 10.11 -10.25
N ALA A 52 -5.06 11.16 -9.72
CA ALA A 52 -5.11 11.52 -8.32
C ALA A 52 -6.54 11.82 -7.82
N PRO A 53 -6.85 11.62 -6.52
CA PRO A 53 -8.23 11.62 -6.03
C PRO A 53 -8.95 12.98 -6.14
N TRP A 54 -8.22 14.10 -6.16
CA TRP A 54 -8.77 15.44 -6.37
C TRP A 54 -9.04 15.79 -7.84
N LYS A 55 -8.75 14.89 -8.78
CA LYS A 55 -8.96 15.12 -10.22
C LYS A 55 -10.25 14.43 -10.69
N PRO A 56 -11.00 15.07 -11.61
CA PRO A 56 -12.19 14.46 -12.20
C PRO A 56 -11.91 13.11 -12.85
N GLY A 57 -12.79 12.14 -12.62
CA GLY A 57 -12.67 10.79 -13.20
C GLY A 57 -11.67 9.87 -12.47
N SER A 58 -11.14 10.30 -11.32
CA SER A 58 -10.30 9.45 -10.48
C SER A 58 -11.06 8.21 -10.00
N LYS A 59 -10.32 7.11 -9.83
CA LYS A 59 -10.84 5.84 -9.30
C LYS A 59 -9.79 5.21 -8.39
N PRO A 60 -10.22 4.58 -7.27
CA PRO A 60 -9.28 3.84 -6.43
C PRO A 60 -8.62 2.72 -7.23
N GLY A 61 -7.35 2.44 -6.95
CA GLY A 61 -6.60 1.41 -7.65
C GLY A 61 -6.75 0.01 -7.05
N TRP A 62 -7.16 -0.08 -5.78
CA TRP A 62 -7.19 -1.33 -5.03
C TRP A 62 -8.13 -1.23 -3.82
N TYR A 63 -8.52 -2.40 -3.29
CA TYR A 63 -9.23 -2.51 -2.01
C TYR A 63 -8.49 -3.45 -1.07
N TYR A 64 -8.34 -3.03 0.19
CA TYR A 64 -7.78 -3.84 1.27
C TYR A 64 -8.67 -3.75 2.53
N GLY A 65 -9.31 -4.86 2.90
CA GLY A 65 -10.29 -4.91 3.98
C GLY A 65 -11.05 -6.24 4.03
N ASN A 66 -12.22 -6.25 4.66
CA ASN A 66 -12.99 -7.45 4.95
C ASN A 66 -14.23 -7.64 4.06
N ASN A 67 -14.54 -6.67 3.19
CA ASN A 67 -15.79 -6.62 2.42
C ASN A 67 -15.54 -6.60 0.90
N PRO A 68 -14.92 -7.64 0.32
CA PRO A 68 -14.52 -7.63 -1.10
C PRO A 68 -15.70 -7.51 -2.07
N ASN A 69 -16.87 -8.01 -1.69
CA ASN A 69 -18.07 -7.99 -2.54
C ASN A 69 -18.61 -6.57 -2.81
N LEU A 70 -18.15 -5.56 -2.05
CA LEU A 70 -18.55 -4.16 -2.27
C LEU A 70 -17.82 -3.52 -3.46
N PHE A 71 -16.66 -4.06 -3.86
CA PHE A 71 -15.80 -3.46 -4.88
C PHE A 71 -15.33 -4.51 -5.90
N PRO A 72 -16.26 -5.11 -6.69
CA PRO A 72 -15.92 -6.16 -7.65
C PRO A 72 -14.96 -5.69 -8.75
N ASP A 73 -14.93 -4.38 -9.04
CA ASP A 73 -14.09 -3.79 -10.08
C ASP A 73 -12.68 -3.39 -9.58
N LEU A 74 -12.35 -3.69 -8.32
CA LEU A 74 -11.04 -3.42 -7.73
C LEU A 74 -10.29 -4.71 -7.40
N PRO A 75 -8.95 -4.74 -7.55
CA PRO A 75 -8.16 -5.84 -7.05
C PRO A 75 -8.27 -5.89 -5.53
N TYR A 76 -8.80 -7.01 -5.04
CA TYR A 76 -8.90 -7.29 -3.62
C TYR A 76 -7.56 -7.82 -3.10
N LEU A 77 -6.87 -7.03 -2.28
CA LEU A 77 -5.53 -7.34 -1.78
C LEU A 77 -5.56 -8.33 -0.61
N GLU A 78 -6.16 -9.51 -0.83
CA GLU A 78 -6.04 -10.67 0.05
C GLU A 78 -5.96 -11.97 -0.77
N GLY A 79 -5.70 -13.09 -0.09
CA GLY A 79 -5.80 -14.43 -0.68
C GLY A 79 -4.82 -14.66 -1.82
N ILE A 80 -5.33 -15.11 -2.97
CA ILE A 80 -4.51 -15.53 -4.11
C ILE A 80 -3.77 -14.36 -4.76
N ILE A 81 -4.37 -13.16 -4.79
CA ILE A 81 -3.74 -11.96 -5.36
C ILE A 81 -2.45 -11.65 -4.61
N CYS A 82 -2.48 -11.67 -3.26
CA CYS A 82 -1.27 -11.45 -2.47
C CYS A 82 -0.19 -12.50 -2.67
N ARG A 83 -0.57 -13.78 -2.76
CA ARG A 83 0.38 -14.85 -3.06
C ARG A 83 1.06 -14.68 -4.41
N ILE A 84 0.35 -14.16 -5.41
CA ILE A 84 0.94 -13.85 -6.70
C ILE A 84 1.90 -12.67 -6.57
N LEU A 85 1.48 -11.58 -5.92
CA LEU A 85 2.27 -10.34 -5.77
C LEU A 85 3.59 -10.56 -5.01
N GLU A 86 3.67 -11.56 -4.11
CA GLU A 86 4.91 -11.98 -3.44
C GLU A 86 6.02 -12.41 -4.42
N PHE A 87 5.68 -12.92 -5.61
CA PHE A 87 6.66 -13.29 -6.63
C PHE A 87 7.15 -12.10 -7.47
N PHE A 88 6.50 -10.94 -7.36
CA PHE A 88 6.77 -9.76 -8.18
C PHE A 88 7.01 -8.54 -7.30
N PRO A 89 8.21 -8.42 -6.69
CA PRO A 89 8.51 -7.39 -5.68
C PRO A 89 8.46 -5.95 -6.22
N PHE A 90 8.39 -5.77 -7.53
CA PHE A 90 8.27 -4.48 -8.21
C PHE A 90 6.81 -4.00 -8.37
N LEU A 91 5.82 -4.83 -8.04
CA LEU A 91 4.40 -4.46 -8.01
C LEU A 91 3.94 -4.05 -6.61
N LEU A 92 2.70 -3.55 -6.51
CA LEU A 92 2.01 -3.33 -5.25
C LEU A 92 2.13 -4.57 -4.36
N GLN A 93 2.67 -4.41 -3.15
CA GLN A 93 2.72 -5.50 -2.19
C GLN A 93 1.51 -5.46 -1.28
N CYS A 94 0.97 -6.62 -0.93
CA CYS A 94 -0.07 -6.70 0.07
C CYS A 94 0.48 -6.39 1.46
N PRO A 95 -0.31 -5.75 2.34
CA PRO A 95 0.07 -5.62 3.74
C PRO A 95 0.17 -7.00 4.38
N VAL A 96 1.31 -7.26 5.02
CA VAL A 96 1.44 -8.44 5.88
C VAL A 96 0.61 -8.17 7.13
N LYS A 97 -0.37 -9.05 7.43
CA LYS A 97 -1.10 -9.04 8.71
C LYS A 97 -0.09 -9.32 9.84
N LYS A 98 0.57 -8.27 10.34
CA LYS A 98 1.50 -8.37 11.47
C LYS A 98 0.70 -8.63 12.75
N PRO A 99 1.27 -9.33 13.76
CA PRO A 99 0.69 -9.39 15.09
C PRO A 99 0.44 -7.98 15.65
N PRO A 100 -0.44 -7.83 16.67
CA PRO A 100 -0.85 -6.54 17.20
C PRO A 100 0.36 -5.60 17.36
N PRO A 101 0.32 -4.39 16.79
CA PRO A 101 1.49 -3.53 16.80
C PRO A 101 1.91 -3.22 18.24
N PRO A 102 3.21 -3.03 18.49
CA PRO A 102 3.67 -2.43 19.74
C PRO A 102 3.00 -1.06 19.94
N PRO A 103 3.03 -0.48 21.16
CA PRO A 103 2.31 0.76 21.48
C PRO A 103 2.57 1.97 20.56
N ASN A 104 3.65 1.91 19.78
CA ASN A 104 3.98 2.85 18.71
C ASN A 104 4.06 2.07 17.38
N ASP A 105 3.19 2.42 16.43
CA ASP A 105 3.11 1.79 15.11
C ASP A 105 4.05 2.43 14.07
N GLY A 106 4.91 3.35 14.50
CA GLY A 106 5.88 4.06 13.66
C GLY A 106 5.31 5.26 12.91
N TYR A 107 4.07 5.68 13.22
CA TYR A 107 3.45 6.85 12.61
C TYR A 107 3.24 7.99 13.61
N THR A 108 3.35 9.22 13.12
CA THR A 108 2.97 10.44 13.84
C THR A 108 1.82 11.12 13.13
N GLN A 109 0.75 11.43 13.87
CA GLN A 109 -0.36 12.22 13.32
C GLN A 109 0.11 13.64 13.05
N THR A 110 -0.05 14.13 11.82
CA THR A 110 0.32 15.50 11.45
C THR A 110 -0.89 16.44 11.43
N PHE A 111 -2.07 15.89 11.16
CA PHE A 111 -3.36 16.57 11.31
C PHE A 111 -4.48 15.56 11.54
N SER A 112 -5.61 16.05 12.07
CA SER A 112 -6.75 15.21 12.39
C SER A 112 -8.08 15.92 12.14
N ASN A 113 -9.09 15.14 11.74
CA ASN A 113 -10.49 15.56 11.64
C ASN A 113 -10.70 16.82 10.78
N LEU A 114 -9.99 16.91 9.66
CA LEU A 114 -10.15 18.00 8.71
C LEU A 114 -11.21 17.67 7.65
N THR A 115 -11.77 18.72 7.05
CA THR A 115 -12.73 18.62 5.92
C THR A 115 -12.04 18.64 4.57
N GLY A 116 -10.72 18.42 4.52
CA GLY A 116 -9.98 18.30 3.26
C GLY A 116 -8.93 17.21 3.33
N ALA A 117 -8.73 16.55 2.20
CA ALA A 117 -7.69 15.56 1.99
C ALA A 117 -6.41 16.24 1.49
N THR A 118 -5.27 15.58 1.68
CA THR A 118 -3.98 16.01 1.16
C THR A 118 -4.00 16.06 -0.36
N GLN A 119 -3.58 17.19 -0.92
CA GLN A 119 -3.32 17.40 -2.32
C GLN A 119 -1.83 17.77 -2.49
N ALA A 120 -1.06 16.91 -3.15
CA ALA A 120 0.37 17.14 -3.33
C ALA A 120 0.93 16.40 -4.55
N ASP A 121 2.03 16.91 -5.10
CA ASP A 121 2.66 16.40 -6.33
C ASP A 121 3.38 15.06 -6.15
N ASP A 122 3.63 14.67 -4.90
CA ASP A 122 4.37 13.46 -4.55
C ASP A 122 3.44 12.27 -4.23
N PHE A 123 2.21 12.35 -4.74
CA PHE A 123 1.20 11.31 -4.73
C PHE A 123 1.67 10.04 -5.46
N GLN A 124 1.36 8.89 -4.85
CA GLN A 124 1.73 7.59 -5.40
C GLN A 124 0.54 6.75 -5.84
N THR A 125 -0.52 6.71 -5.04
CA THR A 125 -1.72 5.89 -5.30
C THR A 125 -2.80 6.22 -4.27
N PHE A 126 -4.04 5.83 -4.55
CA PHE A 126 -5.05 5.68 -3.51
C PHE A 126 -5.87 4.42 -3.71
N GLY A 127 -6.39 3.93 -2.60
CA GLY A 127 -7.30 2.79 -2.57
C GLY A 127 -8.36 2.96 -1.49
N LEU A 128 -9.15 1.90 -1.33
CA LEU A 128 -10.19 1.81 -0.31
C LEU A 128 -9.74 0.87 0.81
N VAL A 129 -10.00 1.26 2.04
CA VAL A 129 -9.75 0.44 3.24
C VAL A 129 -10.88 0.53 4.25
N ASP A 130 -10.93 -0.44 5.16
CA ASP A 130 -11.93 -0.44 6.24
C ASP A 130 -11.50 0.41 7.44
N THR A 131 -10.19 0.49 7.73
CA THR A 131 -9.68 1.19 8.93
C THR A 131 -8.45 2.05 8.65
N VAL A 132 -8.18 3.00 9.56
CA VAL A 132 -6.93 3.79 9.55
C VAL A 132 -5.69 2.89 9.70
N ALA A 133 -5.80 1.81 10.48
CA ALA A 133 -4.73 0.83 10.63
C ALA A 133 -4.41 0.15 9.30
N ASP A 134 -5.44 -0.21 8.53
CA ASP A 134 -5.29 -0.81 7.19
C ASP A 134 -4.63 0.17 6.20
N CYS A 135 -4.99 1.47 6.27
CA CYS A 135 -4.34 2.49 5.45
C CYS A 135 -2.83 2.60 5.73
N LYS A 136 -2.45 2.64 7.01
CA LYS A 136 -1.04 2.63 7.42
C LYS A 136 -0.34 1.33 7.02
N ALA A 137 -1.03 0.19 7.10
CA ALA A 137 -0.50 -1.10 6.67
C ALA A 137 -0.20 -1.12 5.16
N MET A 138 -1.06 -0.51 4.33
CA MET A 138 -0.80 -0.29 2.90
C MET A 138 0.41 0.61 2.65
N CYS A 139 0.54 1.72 3.38
CA CYS A 139 1.75 2.54 3.28
C CYS A 139 3.02 1.79 3.71
N ASN A 140 2.90 0.76 4.55
CA ASN A 140 4.05 -0.10 4.90
C ASN A 140 4.46 -1.07 3.78
N SER A 141 3.55 -1.44 2.88
CA SER A 141 3.82 -2.36 1.78
C SER A 141 4.21 -1.66 0.48
N VAL A 142 3.85 -0.39 0.32
CA VAL A 142 4.23 0.41 -0.85
C VAL A 142 5.65 0.97 -0.70
N THR A 143 6.54 0.60 -1.62
CA THR A 143 7.92 1.10 -1.68
C THR A 143 7.93 2.62 -1.80
N GLY A 144 8.63 3.29 -0.88
CA GLY A 144 8.76 4.74 -0.87
C GLY A 144 7.58 5.49 -0.25
N CYS A 145 6.52 4.80 0.21
CA CYS A 145 5.46 5.49 0.96
C CYS A 145 5.98 5.96 2.32
N ASN A 146 5.81 7.26 2.57
CA ASN A 146 6.21 7.92 3.82
C ASN A 146 5.04 8.64 4.50
N PHE A 147 3.89 8.76 3.83
CA PHE A 147 2.72 9.43 4.38
C PHE A 147 1.43 8.78 3.89
N ALA A 148 0.48 8.65 4.82
CA ALA A 148 -0.86 8.15 4.56
C ALA A 148 -1.89 9.20 4.99
N ASN A 149 -2.81 9.54 4.09
CA ASN A 149 -3.97 10.34 4.41
C ASN A 149 -5.23 9.47 4.30
N SER A 150 -5.94 9.34 5.42
CA SER A 150 -7.19 8.59 5.53
C SER A 150 -8.35 9.55 5.68
N TYR A 151 -9.40 9.40 4.86
CA TYR A 151 -10.56 10.29 4.90
C TYR A 151 -11.82 9.62 4.34
N HIS A 152 -12.99 10.16 4.67
CA HIS A 152 -14.22 9.81 3.97
C HIS A 152 -14.45 10.81 2.84
N ASP A 153 -14.63 10.26 1.65
CA ASP A 153 -15.04 10.98 0.45
C ASP A 153 -16.52 10.66 0.22
N VAL A 154 -17.38 11.49 0.81
CA VAL A 154 -18.83 11.28 0.87
C VAL A 154 -19.40 11.56 -0.52
N ASN A 155 -20.27 10.67 -1.00
CA ASN A 155 -20.80 10.64 -2.37
C ASN A 155 -19.76 10.35 -3.46
N GLY A 156 -18.47 10.54 -3.21
CA GLY A 156 -17.40 10.16 -4.13
C GLY A 156 -17.25 8.64 -4.30
N LYS A 157 -16.37 8.23 -5.21
CA LYS A 157 -15.95 6.82 -5.41
C LYS A 157 -17.13 5.86 -5.65
N GLY A 158 -18.13 6.31 -6.38
CA GLY A 158 -19.35 5.52 -6.64
C GLY A 158 -20.22 5.29 -5.40
N GLY A 159 -20.19 6.22 -4.44
CA GLY A 159 -20.98 6.15 -3.20
C GLY A 159 -20.38 5.25 -2.11
N SER A 160 -19.12 4.86 -2.24
CA SER A 160 -18.44 4.01 -1.27
C SER A 160 -18.32 4.66 0.11
N THR A 161 -18.78 3.97 1.15
CA THR A 161 -18.66 4.41 2.55
C THR A 161 -17.26 4.17 3.14
N GLN A 162 -16.39 3.47 2.42
CA GLN A 162 -15.09 3.04 2.92
C GLN A 162 -14.14 4.23 3.05
N LEU A 163 -13.14 4.10 3.92
CA LEU A 163 -12.09 5.10 4.03
C LEU A 163 -11.28 5.11 2.74
N THR A 164 -11.11 6.29 2.19
CA THR A 164 -10.12 6.53 1.14
C THR A 164 -8.75 6.58 1.81
N CYS A 165 -7.79 5.85 1.26
CA CYS A 165 -6.41 5.86 1.71
C CYS A 165 -5.52 6.35 0.56
N SER A 166 -5.06 7.60 0.64
CA SER A 166 -4.10 8.16 -0.31
C SER A 166 -2.67 8.13 0.25
N LEU A 167 -1.72 7.75 -0.59
CA LEU A 167 -0.33 7.49 -0.22
C LEU A 167 0.63 8.44 -0.94
N PHE A 168 1.63 8.93 -0.20
CA PHE A 168 2.57 9.95 -0.68
C PHE A 168 4.01 9.61 -0.28
N THR A 169 4.99 10.10 -1.04
CA THR A 169 6.43 9.87 -0.78
C THR A 169 7.01 10.75 0.34
N LYS A 170 6.37 11.86 0.68
CA LYS A 170 6.81 12.85 1.67
C LYS A 170 5.74 13.02 2.75
N CYS A 171 6.17 13.44 3.93
CA CYS A 171 5.24 13.83 4.98
C CYS A 171 4.57 15.16 4.67
N HIS A 172 3.32 15.27 5.08
CA HIS A 172 2.47 16.43 4.86
C HIS A 172 1.80 16.86 6.17
N ASP A 173 1.38 18.12 6.24
CA ASP A 173 0.63 18.68 7.36
C ASP A 173 -0.72 19.28 6.89
N ALA A 174 -1.43 19.92 7.83
CA ALA A 174 -2.74 20.51 7.59
C ALA A 174 -2.77 21.54 6.45
N SER A 175 -1.64 22.15 6.06
CA SER A 175 -1.58 23.12 4.97
C SER A 175 -1.88 22.51 3.60
N THR A 176 -1.65 21.20 3.45
CA THR A 176 -1.90 20.45 2.21
C THR A 176 -3.29 19.84 2.15
N ALA A 177 -4.06 19.92 3.25
CA ALA A 177 -5.40 19.34 3.39
C ALA A 177 -6.49 20.21 2.73
N ASP A 178 -6.28 20.56 1.47
CA ASP A 178 -7.06 21.53 0.70
C ASP A 178 -7.99 20.89 -0.35
N ASN A 179 -7.88 19.59 -0.62
CA ASN A 179 -8.86 18.86 -1.43
C ASN A 179 -10.16 18.69 -0.63
N LYS A 180 -11.14 19.56 -0.87
CA LYS A 180 -12.45 19.54 -0.20
C LYS A 180 -13.50 18.68 -0.91
N GLY A 181 -13.17 18.03 -2.03
CA GLY A 181 -14.15 17.47 -2.96
C GLY A 181 -14.73 18.57 -3.86
N GLY A 182 -16.03 18.50 -4.15
CA GLY A 182 -16.74 19.42 -5.03
C GLY A 182 -16.97 18.87 -6.45
N GLN A 183 -16.71 17.59 -6.67
CA GLN A 183 -16.84 16.92 -7.96
C GLN A 183 -18.27 16.37 -8.11
N SER A 184 -18.86 16.62 -9.27
CA SER A 184 -20.19 16.09 -9.61
C SER A 184 -20.12 14.59 -9.90
N GLN A 185 -20.99 13.84 -9.22
CA GLN A 185 -21.12 12.40 -9.36
C GLN A 185 -22.19 12.06 -10.42
N PRO A 186 -22.21 10.82 -10.95
CA PRO A 186 -23.18 10.42 -11.98
C PRO A 186 -24.65 10.57 -11.58
N ASP A 187 -24.96 10.53 -10.28
CA ASP A 187 -26.31 10.72 -9.73
C ASP A 187 -26.67 12.20 -9.49
N GLY A 188 -25.77 13.13 -9.82
CA GLY A 188 -25.94 14.57 -9.61
C GLY A 188 -25.59 15.06 -8.22
N SER A 189 -25.22 14.17 -7.30
CA SER A 189 -24.66 14.57 -6.00
C SER A 189 -23.29 15.23 -6.16
N ILE A 190 -22.90 16.01 -5.16
CA ILE A 190 -21.57 16.61 -5.06
C ILE A 190 -20.83 15.89 -3.95
N ASP A 191 -19.58 15.49 -4.24
CA ASP A 191 -18.74 14.88 -3.21
C ASP A 191 -18.14 15.91 -2.25
N PHE A 192 -17.79 15.46 -1.06
CA PHE A 192 -17.12 16.28 -0.06
C PHE A 192 -16.31 15.42 0.91
N ILE A 193 -15.22 16.00 1.41
CA ILE A 193 -14.30 15.31 2.31
C ILE A 193 -14.64 15.58 3.78
N ILE A 194 -14.69 14.53 4.60
CA ILE A 194 -14.80 14.61 6.06
C ILE A 194 -13.84 13.65 6.75
N ASN A 195 -13.60 13.88 8.04
CA ASN A 195 -12.80 13.04 8.93
C ASN A 195 -11.42 12.71 8.32
N SER A 196 -10.76 13.72 7.76
CA SER A 196 -9.45 13.56 7.14
C SER A 196 -8.33 13.66 8.17
N ASP A 197 -7.53 12.60 8.24
CA ASP A 197 -6.39 12.45 9.13
C ASP A 197 -5.10 12.17 8.34
N GLY A 198 -3.99 12.77 8.77
CA GLY A 198 -2.68 12.64 8.14
C GLY A 198 -1.67 11.93 9.04
N TRP A 199 -0.93 10.97 8.48
CA TRP A 199 0.00 10.11 9.21
C TRP A 199 1.36 10.05 8.54
N CYS A 200 2.37 10.65 9.18
CA CYS A 200 3.76 10.61 8.74
C CYS A 200 4.50 9.40 9.31
N LYS A 201 5.12 8.60 8.46
CA LYS A 201 5.93 7.44 8.83
C LYS A 201 7.29 7.91 9.37
N ASN A 202 7.78 7.26 10.43
CA ASN A 202 9.02 7.58 11.12
C ASN A 202 9.08 8.93 11.85
N GLY A 203 7.95 9.66 11.96
CA GLY A 203 7.82 10.82 12.83
C GLY A 203 8.65 12.06 12.45
N VAL A 204 9.24 12.11 11.26
CA VAL A 204 9.92 13.32 10.75
C VAL A 204 8.85 14.36 10.41
N LYS A 205 8.68 15.36 11.27
CA LYS A 205 7.73 16.43 11.00
C LYS A 205 8.21 17.23 9.78
N VAL A 206 7.29 17.76 8.99
CA VAL A 206 7.60 18.58 7.80
C VAL A 206 8.58 19.72 8.14
N SER A 207 8.47 20.28 9.35
CA SER A 207 9.38 21.30 9.90
C SER A 207 10.85 20.88 10.01
N ASP A 208 11.14 19.57 10.04
CA ASP A 208 12.48 19.04 10.31
C ASP A 208 13.22 18.69 9.00
N THR A 209 12.51 18.69 7.87
CA THR A 209 13.06 18.30 6.55
C THR A 209 13.70 19.49 5.82
N ASP A 210 13.32 20.72 6.15
CA ASP A 210 13.89 21.95 5.56
C ASP A 210 15.27 22.34 6.15
N ALA A 211 15.73 21.63 7.19
CA ALA A 211 16.96 21.98 7.90
C ALA A 211 18.23 21.23 7.44
N THR A 212 18.17 20.35 6.43
CA THR A 212 19.31 19.47 6.08
C THR A 212 19.73 19.53 4.61
N SER A 213 19.55 20.68 3.95
CA SER A 213 20.13 20.95 2.63
C SER A 213 21.10 22.13 2.69
N THR A 214 22.31 21.88 3.18
CA THR A 214 23.51 22.73 2.96
C THR A 214 24.68 21.85 2.61
#